data_AF-A0A9X4KMM6-F1
#
_entry.id   AF-A0A9X4KMM6-F1
#
_cell.length_a   1.000
_cell.length_b   1.000
_cell.length_c   1.000
_cell.angle_alpha   90.00
_cell.angle_beta   90.00
_cell.angle_gamma   90.00
#
_symmetry.space_group_name_H-M   'P 1'
#
loop_
_entity.id
_entity.type
_entity.pdbx_description
1 polymer ?
#
loop_
_entity_poly.entity_id
_entity_poly.type
_entity_poly.pdbx_seq_one_letter_code
_entity_poly.pdbx_strand_id
1 'polypeptide(L)'
;MVLDVSGSGALSPNAINRYESYAFYGTVHKLTTDLFWLGDSLAAMRVYDVIRALDVAERLSGANKGDIQIYTTGRFSLYAHLANALDSRIARVEAVSGTTDFSSWVKSRYYDEYNHIGFIMPGMLRHFDLQDL
;
A
#
# COMPACT_ATOMS: atom_id res chain seq x y z
N MET A 1 -3.04 -7.24 -15.66
CA MET A 1 -3.98 -7.51 -14.55
C MET A 1 -4.15 -6.22 -13.75
N VAL A 2 -5.33 -5.95 -13.21
CA VAL A 2 -5.56 -4.82 -12.28
C VAL A 2 -5.81 -5.41 -10.89
N LEU A 3 -5.20 -4.81 -9.87
CA LEU A 3 -5.27 -5.27 -8.49
C LEU A 3 -5.95 -4.23 -7.62
N ASP A 4 -7.09 -4.60 -7.03
CA ASP A 4 -7.62 -3.92 -5.86
C ASP A 4 -6.97 -4.56 -4.62
N VAL A 5 -6.32 -3.74 -3.79
CA VAL A 5 -5.73 -4.18 -2.52
C VAL A 5 -6.74 -4.07 -1.37
N SER A 6 -6.48 -4.73 -0.25
CA SER A 6 -7.35 -4.77 0.92
C SER A 6 -7.84 -3.37 1.32
N GLY A 7 -9.15 -3.24 1.50
CA GLY A 7 -9.79 -1.97 1.84
C GLY A 7 -9.75 -0.94 0.71
N SER A 8 -9.75 -1.36 -0.55
CA SER A 8 -9.87 -0.50 -1.73
C SER A 8 -10.70 -1.16 -2.84
N GLY A 9 -11.32 -0.35 -3.70
CA GLY A 9 -12.11 -0.82 -4.85
C GLY A 9 -13.16 -1.86 -4.45
N ALA A 10 -13.15 -3.02 -5.12
CA ALA A 10 -14.05 -4.14 -4.85
C ALA A 10 -13.86 -4.77 -3.45
N LEU A 11 -12.73 -4.52 -2.79
CA LEU A 11 -12.41 -4.98 -1.43
C LEU A 11 -12.70 -3.92 -0.36
N SER A 12 -13.46 -2.88 -0.69
CA SER A 12 -13.84 -1.85 0.27
C SER A 12 -14.77 -2.41 1.36
N PRO A 13 -14.52 -2.13 2.65
CA PRO A 13 -15.40 -2.57 3.72
C PRO A 13 -16.73 -1.81 3.70
N ASN A 14 -17.77 -2.44 4.23
CA ASN A 14 -19.00 -1.73 4.58
C ASN A 14 -18.72 -0.71 5.70
N ALA A 15 -19.43 0.42 5.65
CA ALA A 15 -19.30 1.44 6.68
C ALA A 15 -19.70 0.89 8.06
N ILE A 16 -18.82 1.02 9.05
CA ILE A 16 -19.07 0.60 10.45
C ILE A 16 -19.38 1.77 11.37
N ASN A 17 -19.31 2.99 10.84
CA ASN A 17 -19.60 4.22 11.55
C ASN A 17 -20.15 5.28 10.57
N ARG A 18 -20.45 6.47 11.08
CA ARG A 18 -21.09 7.56 10.32
C ARG A 18 -20.13 8.39 9.45
N TYR A 19 -18.82 8.19 9.60
CA TYR A 19 -17.81 8.96 8.86
C TYR A 19 -17.60 8.35 7.48
N GLU A 20 -17.17 9.16 6.52
CA GLU A 20 -16.76 8.66 5.20
C GLU A 20 -15.63 7.61 5.38
N SER A 21 -15.62 6.57 4.54
CA SER A 21 -14.83 5.37 4.76
C SER A 21 -13.33 5.63 4.98
N TYR A 22 -12.74 6.59 4.29
CA TYR A 22 -11.32 6.92 4.32
C TYR A 22 -10.99 8.21 5.09
N ALA A 23 -12.00 8.95 5.55
CA ALA A 23 -11.83 10.12 6.39
C ALA A 23 -11.19 9.78 7.75
N PHE A 24 -10.77 10.82 8.47
CA PHE A 24 -10.38 10.68 9.87
C PHE A 24 -11.54 10.11 10.70
N TYR A 25 -11.26 9.10 11.54
CA TYR A 25 -12.27 8.27 12.22
C TYR A 25 -13.21 7.46 11.30
N GLY A 26 -12.96 7.41 9.99
CA GLY A 26 -13.64 6.56 9.02
C GLY A 26 -13.48 5.07 9.30
N THR A 27 -14.15 4.26 8.49
CA THR A 27 -14.09 2.79 8.61
C THR A 27 -12.67 2.26 8.43
N VAL A 28 -11.96 2.73 7.39
CA VAL A 28 -10.57 2.36 7.13
C VAL A 28 -9.67 2.85 8.26
N HIS A 29 -9.96 4.03 8.83
CA HIS A 29 -9.22 4.54 9.98
C HIS A 29 -9.35 3.55 11.16
N LYS A 30 -10.57 3.18 11.53
CA LYS A 30 -10.79 2.27 12.66
C LYS A 30 -10.10 0.93 12.42
N LEU A 31 -10.33 0.29 11.28
CA LEU A 31 -9.79 -1.04 11.00
C LEU A 31 -8.26 -1.07 10.93
N THR A 32 -7.64 -0.02 10.40
CA THR A 32 -6.17 0.08 10.38
C THR A 32 -5.61 0.29 11.79
N THR A 33 -6.29 1.08 12.62
CA THR A 33 -5.90 1.23 14.03
C THR A 33 -6.01 -0.10 14.77
N ASP A 34 -7.06 -0.89 14.55
CA ASP A 34 -7.13 -2.24 15.15
C ASP A 34 -5.97 -3.13 14.70
N LEU A 35 -5.57 -3.08 13.43
CA LEU A 35 -4.38 -3.80 12.94
C LEU A 35 -3.13 -3.38 13.72
N PHE A 36 -2.94 -2.08 13.98
CA PHE A 36 -1.81 -1.61 14.80
C PHE A 36 -1.81 -2.25 16.20
N TRP A 37 -2.98 -2.41 16.82
CA TRP A 37 -3.12 -3.04 18.13
C TRP A 37 -2.84 -4.55 18.10
N LEU A 38 -3.03 -5.18 16.94
CA LEU A 38 -2.70 -6.58 16.68
C LEU A 38 -1.25 -6.77 16.23
N GLY A 39 -0.45 -5.70 16.18
CA GLY A 39 0.96 -5.76 15.76
C GLY A 39 1.15 -5.80 14.25
N ASP A 40 0.16 -5.40 13.47
CA ASP A 40 0.19 -5.35 12.00
C ASP A 40 -0.20 -3.96 11.48
N SER A 41 -0.31 -3.76 10.16
CA SER A 41 -0.76 -2.53 9.54
C SER A 41 -1.49 -2.80 8.22
N LEU A 42 -2.39 -1.90 7.83
CA LEU A 42 -3.02 -1.99 6.51
C LEU A 42 -1.98 -1.85 5.39
N ALA A 43 -0.93 -1.07 5.60
CA ALA A 43 0.18 -0.95 4.65
C ALA A 43 0.89 -2.30 4.42
N ALA A 44 1.22 -3.04 5.48
CA ALA A 44 1.84 -4.36 5.37
C ALA A 44 0.90 -5.38 4.68
N MET A 45 -0.38 -5.38 5.04
CA MET A 45 -1.38 -6.23 4.39
C MET A 45 -1.48 -5.95 2.88
N ARG A 46 -1.48 -4.69 2.47
CA ARG A 46 -1.53 -4.30 1.04
C ARG A 46 -0.24 -4.64 0.29
N VAL A 47 0.92 -4.58 0.94
CA VAL A 47 2.17 -5.10 0.35
C VAL A 47 2.07 -6.61 0.15
N TYR A 48 1.51 -7.33 1.12
CA TYR A 48 1.27 -8.76 1.01
C TYR A 48 0.29 -9.10 -0.11
N ASP A 49 -0.76 -8.31 -0.32
CA ASP A 49 -1.69 -8.46 -1.45
C ASP A 49 -0.95 -8.34 -2.80
N VAL A 50 -0.04 -7.36 -2.93
CA VAL A 50 0.80 -7.20 -4.13
C VAL A 50 1.66 -8.44 -4.36
N ILE A 51 2.34 -8.95 -3.33
CA ILE A 51 3.18 -10.15 -3.42
C ILE A 51 2.36 -11.38 -3.83
N ARG A 52 1.16 -11.55 -3.27
CA ARG A 52 0.24 -12.66 -3.63
C ARG A 52 -0.33 -12.50 -5.03
N ALA A 53 -0.52 -11.28 -5.51
CA ALA A 53 -0.94 -11.02 -6.88
C ALA A 53 0.12 -11.49 -7.90
N LEU A 54 1.41 -11.49 -7.55
CA LEU A 54 2.47 -12.05 -8.40
C LEU A 54 2.25 -13.55 -8.65
N ASP A 55 1.84 -14.30 -7.60
CA ASP A 55 1.55 -15.74 -7.71
C ASP A 55 0.40 -16.02 -8.70
N VAL A 56 -0.57 -15.11 -8.78
CA VAL A 56 -1.66 -15.17 -9.76
C VAL A 56 -1.15 -14.79 -11.14
N ALA A 57 -0.36 -13.71 -11.25
CA ALA A 57 0.19 -13.23 -12.52
C ALA A 57 1.01 -14.31 -13.24
N GLU A 58 1.82 -15.09 -12.52
CA GLU A 58 2.61 -16.20 -13.09
C GLU A 58 1.77 -17.36 -13.64
N ARG A 59 0.50 -17.47 -13.20
CA ARG A 59 -0.45 -18.51 -13.61
C ARG A 59 -1.37 -18.07 -14.72
N LEU A 60 -1.43 -16.77 -15.04
CA LEU A 60 -2.26 -16.27 -16.13
C LEU A 60 -1.72 -16.74 -17.48
N SER A 61 -2.58 -17.32 -18.31
CA SER A 61 -2.24 -17.76 -19.65
C SER A 61 -1.75 -16.58 -20.50
N GLY A 62 -0.55 -16.70 -21.07
CA GLY A 62 0.06 -15.63 -21.88
C GLY A 62 0.98 -14.68 -21.11
N ALA A 63 1.14 -14.84 -19.80
CA ALA A 63 2.14 -14.09 -19.04
C ALA A 63 3.58 -14.53 -19.43
N ASN A 64 4.45 -13.57 -19.72
CA ASN A 64 5.87 -13.83 -19.85
C ASN A 64 6.45 -14.07 -18.45
N LYS A 65 6.87 -15.31 -18.17
CA LYS A 65 7.43 -15.66 -16.87
C LYS A 65 8.76 -14.94 -16.68
N GLY A 66 8.91 -14.27 -15.53
CA GLY A 66 10.15 -13.56 -15.17
C GLY A 66 10.25 -12.10 -15.65
N ASP A 67 9.19 -11.53 -16.22
CA ASP A 67 9.13 -10.10 -16.59
C ASP A 67 7.86 -9.44 -16.01
N ILE A 68 7.69 -9.53 -14.69
CA ILE A 68 6.55 -8.89 -14.01
C ILE A 68 6.90 -7.43 -13.77
N GLN A 69 6.08 -6.54 -14.31
CA GLN A 69 6.21 -5.09 -14.14
C GLN A 69 4.98 -4.56 -13.40
N ILE A 70 5.21 -3.68 -12.44
CA ILE A 70 4.14 -3.05 -11.66
C ILE A 70 4.03 -1.59 -12.08
N TYR A 71 2.81 -1.17 -12.44
CA TYR A 71 2.46 0.22 -12.67
C TYR A 71 1.57 0.72 -11.54
N THR A 72 1.88 1.88 -10.96
CA THR A 72 1.11 2.49 -9.87
C THR A 72 0.93 3.99 -10.07
N THR A 73 -0.07 4.55 -9.40
CA THR A 73 -0.30 5.99 -9.33
C THR A 73 -0.41 6.46 -7.88
N GLY A 74 0.10 7.66 -7.60
CA GLY A 74 -0.03 8.27 -6.28
C GLY A 74 0.65 7.48 -5.17
N ARG A 75 0.06 7.52 -3.97
CA ARG A 75 0.61 6.89 -2.75
C ARG A 75 0.65 5.36 -2.78
N PHE A 76 -0.06 4.71 -3.72
CA PHE A 76 -0.04 3.25 -3.86
C PHE A 76 1.31 2.73 -4.35
N SER A 77 2.14 3.60 -4.93
CA SER A 77 3.54 3.30 -5.26
C SER A 77 4.34 2.78 -4.05
N LEU A 78 4.02 3.21 -2.83
CA LEU A 78 4.62 2.68 -1.60
C LEU A 78 4.56 1.15 -1.57
N TYR A 79 3.40 0.56 -1.86
CA TYR A 79 3.21 -0.88 -1.75
C TYR A 79 4.01 -1.63 -2.81
N ALA A 80 4.14 -1.05 -4.01
CA ALA A 80 4.95 -1.61 -5.09
C ALA A 80 6.44 -1.56 -4.78
N HIS A 81 6.95 -0.44 -4.25
CA HIS A 81 8.36 -0.33 -3.83
C HIS A 81 8.72 -1.31 -2.72
N LEU A 82 7.86 -1.43 -1.70
CA LEU A 82 8.05 -2.41 -0.63
C LEU A 82 7.98 -3.86 -1.14
N ALA A 83 7.02 -4.18 -2.00
CA ALA A 83 6.94 -5.50 -2.61
C ALA A 83 8.20 -5.80 -3.44
N ASN A 84 8.70 -4.84 -4.21
CA ASN A 84 9.92 -4.97 -5.01
C ASN A 84 11.17 -5.20 -4.15
N ALA A 85 11.26 -4.56 -2.98
CA ALA A 85 12.34 -4.80 -2.03
C ALA A 85 12.29 -6.21 -1.39
N LEU A 86 11.11 -6.83 -1.34
CA LEU A 86 10.88 -8.13 -0.69
C LEU A 86 10.81 -9.32 -1.66
N ASP A 87 10.48 -9.10 -2.93
CA ASP A 87 10.24 -10.15 -3.91
C ASP A 87 10.95 -9.87 -5.24
N SER A 88 11.95 -10.69 -5.55
CA SER A 88 12.81 -10.53 -6.73
C SER A 88 12.13 -10.84 -8.06
N ARG A 89 10.86 -11.28 -8.07
CA ARG A 89 10.11 -11.52 -9.32
C ARG A 89 9.69 -10.23 -10.02
N ILE A 90 9.67 -9.11 -9.28
CA ILE A 90 9.33 -7.80 -9.83
C ILE A 90 10.54 -7.28 -10.60
N ALA A 91 10.42 -7.19 -11.91
CA ALA A 91 11.48 -6.71 -12.79
C ALA A 91 11.55 -5.17 -12.81
N ARG A 92 10.41 -4.51 -12.66
CA ARG A 92 10.31 -3.05 -12.71
C ARG A 92 9.08 -2.53 -11.98
N VAL A 93 9.24 -1.39 -11.31
CA VAL A 93 8.15 -0.56 -10.80
C VAL A 93 8.12 0.76 -11.55
N GLU A 94 6.97 1.12 -12.11
CA GLU A 94 6.68 2.44 -12.67
C GLU A 94 5.66 3.14 -11.77
N ALA A 95 6.06 4.26 -11.17
CA ALA A 95 5.24 5.04 -10.25
C ALA A 95 4.97 6.43 -10.82
N VAL A 96 3.72 6.71 -11.17
CA VAL A 96 3.29 8.02 -11.66
C VAL A 96 2.75 8.85 -10.49
N SER A 97 3.33 10.04 -10.28
CA SER A 97 3.01 10.90 -9.11
C SER A 97 3.20 10.17 -7.77
N GLY A 98 4.20 9.27 -7.70
CA GLY A 98 4.53 8.51 -6.51
C GLY A 98 5.01 9.41 -5.36
N THR A 99 4.79 8.96 -4.12
CA THR A 99 5.44 9.60 -2.97
C THR A 99 6.88 9.14 -2.94
N THR A 100 7.83 10.06 -2.79
CA THR A 100 9.26 9.75 -2.80
C THR A 100 9.92 9.98 -1.43
N ASP A 101 9.19 10.47 -0.43
CA ASP A 101 9.75 10.80 0.89
C ASP A 101 8.65 10.79 1.97
N PHE A 102 8.63 9.73 2.78
CA PHE A 102 7.70 9.62 3.91
C PHE A 102 8.10 10.54 5.05
N SER A 103 9.39 10.77 5.28
CA SER A 103 9.85 11.66 6.35
C SER A 103 9.39 13.10 6.11
N SER A 104 9.43 13.58 4.86
CA SER A 104 8.91 14.90 4.48
C SER A 104 7.40 14.98 4.68
N TRP A 105 6.66 13.93 4.36
CA TRP A 105 5.22 13.89 4.55
C TRP A 105 4.83 13.99 6.04
N VAL A 106 5.44 13.20 6.92
CA VAL A 106 5.12 13.22 8.37
C VAL A 106 5.59 14.50 9.08
N LYS A 107 6.59 15.20 8.53
CA LYS A 107 7.05 16.51 9.04
C LYS A 107 6.22 17.67 8.52
N SER A 108 5.36 17.46 7.53
CA SER A 108 4.54 18.52 6.95
C SER A 108 3.52 19.03 7.97
N ARG A 109 3.46 20.35 8.15
CA ARG A 109 2.44 21.01 8.99
C ARG A 109 1.03 20.82 8.43
N TYR A 110 0.92 20.79 7.11
CA TYR A 110 -0.35 20.60 6.39
C TYR A 110 -0.23 19.31 5.59
N TYR A 111 -1.00 18.31 5.98
CA TYR A 111 -1.08 17.05 5.26
C TYR A 111 -2.54 16.70 5.00
N ASP A 112 -2.76 16.01 3.89
CA ASP A 112 -4.05 15.43 3.58
C ASP A 112 -4.34 14.27 4.54
N GLU A 113 -5.37 14.45 5.36
CA GLU A 113 -5.85 13.46 6.33
C GLU A 113 -6.64 12.31 5.68
N TYR A 114 -6.99 12.43 4.40
CA TYR A 114 -7.70 11.38 3.68
C TYR A 114 -6.81 10.14 3.50
N ASN A 115 -7.27 9.00 4.04
CA ASN A 115 -6.61 7.70 3.97
C ASN A 115 -5.16 7.67 4.48
N HIS A 116 -4.72 8.64 5.29
CA HIS A 116 -3.31 8.76 5.67
C HIS A 116 -2.79 7.51 6.41
N ILE A 117 -3.53 6.99 7.40
CA ILE A 117 -3.04 5.87 8.19
C ILE A 117 -2.94 4.55 7.41
N GLY A 118 -3.63 4.44 6.27
CA GLY A 118 -3.54 3.27 5.40
C GLY A 118 -2.14 3.08 4.78
N PHE A 119 -1.30 4.13 4.80
CA PHE A 119 0.07 4.11 4.30
C PHE A 119 1.12 4.03 5.42
N ILE A 120 0.70 4.02 6.68
CA ILE A 120 1.62 4.02 7.83
C ILE A 120 1.91 2.59 8.25
N MET A 121 3.20 2.26 8.33
CA MET A 121 3.69 1.07 9.03
C MET A 121 4.42 1.51 10.30
N PRO A 122 3.92 1.17 11.50
CA PRO A 122 4.51 1.62 12.75
C PRO A 122 6.02 1.31 12.84
N GLY A 123 6.83 2.36 12.96
CA GLY A 123 8.28 2.23 13.09
C GLY A 123 9.09 2.22 11.80
N MET A 124 8.47 2.29 10.61
CA MET A 124 9.18 2.22 9.33
C MET A 124 10.36 3.22 9.23
N LEU A 125 10.16 4.47 9.65
CA LEU A 125 11.18 5.53 9.58
C LEU A 125 12.36 5.34 10.56
N ARG A 126 12.33 4.32 11.42
CA ARG A 126 13.51 3.88 12.19
C ARG A 126 14.42 2.95 11.39
N HIS A 127 13.94 2.45 10.26
CA HIS A 127 14.60 1.42 9.46
C HIS A 127 14.88 1.89 8.03
N PHE A 128 13.94 2.58 7.39
CA PHE A 128 14.07 3.08 6.02
C PHE A 128 13.13 4.26 5.76
N ASP A 129 13.48 5.09 4.76
CA ASP A 129 12.55 5.88 3.97
C ASP A 129 12.47 5.32 2.53
N LEU A 130 11.50 5.76 1.73
CA LEU A 130 11.31 5.27 0.35
C LEU A 130 12.52 5.50 -0.57
N GLN A 131 13.38 6.49 -0.26
CA GLN A 131 14.58 6.76 -1.05
C GLN A 131 15.72 5.76 -0.78
N ASP A 132 15.62 5.02 0.33
CA ASP A 132 16.62 4.03 0.74
C ASP A 132 16.36 2.65 0.11
N LEU A 133 15.19 2.46 -0.53
CA LEU A 133 14.75 1.22 -1.19
C LEU A 133 15.06 1.23 -2.69
#